data_AF-A0AA39M5E4-F1
#
_entry.id   AF-A0AA39M5E4-F1
#
_cell.length_a   1.000
_cell.length_b   1.000
_cell.length_c   1.000
_cell.angle_alpha   90.00
_cell.angle_beta   90.00
_cell.angle_gamma   90.00
#
_symmetry.space_group_name_H-M   'P 1'
#
loop_
_entity.id
_entity.type
_entity.pdbx_description
1 polymer ?
#
loop_
_entity_poly.entity_id
_entity_poly.type
_entity_poly.pdbx_seq_one_letter_code
_entity_poly.pdbx_strand_id
1 'polypeptide(L)'
;MATFPRLAPLYQAELLSSTDEFHYGSELQGRGYMTWLDTFVGLSICQPKDIHPAVGIVAWTVAFFFSFESCIMVQSVSANRMIAVCSPLNYDFIFTKRLTATLITVTWFAAALIISMYYSMLVY
;
A
#
# COMPACT_ATOMS: atom_id res chain seq x y z
N MET A 1 5.18 -41.98 -6.35
CA MET A 1 5.30 -41.52 -7.75
C MET A 1 4.03 -40.75 -8.06
N ALA A 2 3.99 -39.47 -7.71
CA ALA A 2 2.79 -38.64 -7.87
C ALA A 2 2.81 -38.01 -9.27
N THR A 3 1.86 -38.44 -10.10
CA THR A 3 1.66 -37.92 -11.45
C THR A 3 1.07 -36.51 -11.35
N PHE A 4 1.91 -35.49 -11.52
CA PHE A 4 1.45 -34.10 -11.63
C PHE A 4 0.60 -33.94 -12.90
N PRO A 5 -0.57 -33.28 -12.84
CA PRO A 5 -1.36 -33.00 -14.02
C PRO A 5 -0.60 -32.04 -14.94
N ARG A 6 -0.62 -32.35 -16.24
CA ARG A 6 0.00 -31.60 -17.34
C ARG A 6 -0.46 -30.14 -17.29
N LEU A 7 0.38 -29.26 -16.74
CA LEU A 7 0.19 -27.82 -16.71
C LEU A 7 0.06 -27.28 -18.14
N ALA A 8 -0.83 -26.30 -18.33
CA ALA A 8 -1.08 -25.68 -19.62
C ALA A 8 0.22 -25.10 -20.24
N PRO A 9 0.38 -25.11 -21.57
CA PRO A 9 1.60 -24.69 -22.25
C PRO A 9 2.03 -23.23 -21.95
N LEU A 10 1.11 -22.39 -21.48
CA LEU A 10 1.40 -21.03 -21.01
C LEU A 10 2.25 -21.01 -19.73
N TYR A 11 2.05 -21.96 -18.80
CA TYR A 11 2.80 -22.01 -17.54
C TYR A 11 4.24 -22.50 -17.74
N GLN A 12 4.47 -23.38 -18.71
CA GLN A 12 5.83 -23.83 -19.08
C GLN A 12 6.65 -22.75 -19.78
N ALA A 13 6.00 -21.86 -20.55
CA ALA A 13 6.68 -20.71 -21.16
C ALA A 13 7.13 -19.68 -20.09
N GLU A 14 6.34 -19.47 -19.04
CA GLU A 14 6.70 -18.58 -17.92
C GLU A 14 7.85 -19.16 -17.07
N LEU A 15 7.86 -20.48 -16.85
CA LEU A 15 8.92 -21.19 -16.11
C LEU A 15 10.27 -21.18 -16.83
N LEU A 16 10.28 -21.25 -18.15
CA LEU A 16 11.51 -21.14 -18.95
C LEU A 16 12.03 -19.70 -19.06
N SER A 17 11.17 -18.70 -18.85
CA SER A 17 11.59 -17.30 -18.68
C SER A 17 12.11 -17.00 -17.27
N SER A 18 11.91 -17.89 -16.29
CA SER A 18 12.31 -17.67 -14.90
C SER A 18 13.69 -18.23 -14.55
N THR A 19 14.41 -18.82 -15.51
CA THR A 19 15.78 -19.31 -15.31
C THR A 19 16.84 -18.27 -15.67
N ASP A 20 16.44 -17.09 -16.13
CA ASP A 20 17.32 -15.93 -16.11
C ASP A 20 17.64 -15.64 -14.64
N GLU A 21 18.93 -15.54 -14.30
CA GLU A 21 19.42 -15.27 -12.96
C GLU A 21 18.88 -13.91 -12.49
N PHE A 22 17.67 -13.92 -11.94
CA PHE A 22 17.02 -12.76 -11.39
C PHE A 22 17.81 -12.35 -10.15
N HIS A 23 18.71 -11.38 -10.33
CA HIS A 23 19.38 -10.70 -9.23
C HIS A 23 18.34 -9.90 -8.45
N TYR A 24 17.74 -10.59 -7.47
CA TYR A 24 16.81 -10.02 -6.51
C TYR A 24 17.48 -8.81 -5.84
N GLY A 25 16.95 -7.60 -6.07
CA GLY A 25 17.55 -6.34 -5.63
C GLY A 25 18.00 -5.39 -6.74
N SER A 26 18.08 -5.85 -8.00
CA SER A 26 18.37 -4.97 -9.14
C SER A 26 17.26 -3.94 -9.42
N GLU A 27 16.01 -4.21 -9.02
CA GLU A 27 14.91 -3.22 -9.02
C GLU A 27 15.06 -2.11 -7.97
N LEU A 28 15.87 -2.33 -6.93
CA LEU A 28 16.15 -1.32 -5.91
C LEU A 28 17.24 -0.34 -6.36
N GLN A 29 18.07 -0.73 -7.32
CA GLN A 29 19.21 0.06 -7.81
C GLN A 29 18.82 1.19 -8.78
N GLY A 30 17.60 1.16 -9.33
CA GLY A 30 17.09 2.18 -10.26
C GLY A 30 16.23 3.28 -9.62
N ARG A 31 15.85 3.14 -8.34
CA ARG A 31 15.14 4.19 -7.60
C ARG A 31 16.15 4.90 -6.72
N GLY A 32 16.75 5.99 -7.22
CA GLY A 32 17.73 6.78 -6.47
C GLY A 32 17.33 6.88 -5.00
N TYR A 33 18.11 6.26 -4.11
CA TYR A 33 17.85 6.28 -2.69
C TYR A 33 17.90 7.73 -2.25
N MET A 34 16.76 8.25 -1.79
CA MET A 34 16.73 9.54 -1.11
C MET A 34 17.60 9.38 0.14
N THR A 35 18.80 9.93 0.12
CA THR A 35 19.70 9.85 1.26
C THR A 35 19.16 10.72 2.37
N TRP A 36 19.55 10.46 3.61
CA TRP A 36 19.16 11.32 4.72
C TRP A 36 19.61 12.76 4.47
N LEU A 37 20.77 12.98 3.84
CA LEU A 37 21.24 14.31 3.45
C LEU A 37 20.28 14.98 2.47
N ASP A 38 19.77 14.28 1.47
CA ASP A 38 18.77 14.82 0.52
C ASP A 38 17.48 15.24 1.24
N THR A 39 17.05 14.44 2.22
CA THR A 39 15.88 14.73 3.05
C THR A 39 16.12 15.95 3.95
N PHE A 40 17.25 16.03 4.64
CA PHE A 40 17.58 17.14 5.53
C PHE A 40 17.82 18.45 4.76
N VAL A 41 18.59 18.40 3.68
CA VAL A 41 18.83 19.56 2.80
C VAL A 41 17.52 20.05 2.18
N GLY A 42 16.68 19.13 1.69
CA GLY A 42 15.37 19.47 1.14
C GLY A 42 14.41 20.09 2.15
N LEU A 43 14.35 19.56 3.38
CA LEU A 43 13.44 20.04 4.42
C LEU A 43 13.93 21.32 5.12
N SER A 44 15.24 21.46 5.33
CA SER A 44 15.81 22.56 6.13
C SER A 44 16.20 23.79 5.31
N ILE A 45 16.70 23.64 4.08
CA ILE A 45 17.17 24.80 3.26
C ILE A 45 16.01 25.46 2.51
N CYS A 46 15.06 24.66 2.04
CA CYS A 46 13.88 25.13 1.31
C CYS A 46 12.67 25.36 2.22
N GLN A 47 12.87 25.61 3.51
CA GLN A 47 11.76 25.85 4.44
C GLN A 47 11.14 27.24 4.15
N PRO A 48 9.95 27.32 3.54
CA PRO A 48 9.34 28.60 3.22
C PRO A 48 8.93 29.25 4.54
N LYS A 49 9.44 30.46 4.81
CA LYS A 49 9.25 31.13 6.11
C LYS A 49 7.87 31.76 6.29
N ASP A 50 7.07 31.82 5.22
CA ASP A 50 5.73 32.43 5.17
C ASP A 50 4.66 31.42 4.70
N ILE A 51 4.65 30.20 5.26
CA ILE A 51 3.52 29.29 5.02
C ILE A 51 2.40 29.64 5.98
N HIS A 52 1.27 30.10 5.44
CA HIS A 52 0.05 30.27 6.22
C HIS A 52 -0.34 28.92 6.87
N PRO A 53 -0.62 28.86 8.19
CA PRO A 53 -0.83 27.60 8.91
C PRO A 53 -1.93 26.71 8.30
N ALA A 54 -2.93 27.32 7.64
CA ALA A 54 -3.95 26.58 6.91
C ALA A 54 -3.39 25.66 5.81
N VAL A 55 -2.31 26.06 5.12
CA VAL A 55 -1.70 25.24 4.06
C VAL A 55 -1.09 23.97 4.64
N GLY A 56 -0.43 24.06 5.79
CA GLY A 56 0.11 22.90 6.50
C GLY A 56 -0.98 21.95 6.97
N ILE A 57 -2.08 22.49 7.51
CA ILE A 57 -3.24 21.70 7.94
C ILE A 57 -3.86 20.95 6.76
N VAL A 58 -4.09 21.63 5.63
CA VAL A 58 -4.64 21.00 4.42
C VAL A 58 -3.70 19.92 3.89
N ALA A 59 -2.40 20.18 3.83
CA ALA A 59 -1.41 19.21 3.39
C ALA A 59 -1.41 17.95 4.28
N TRP A 60 -1.48 18.13 5.61
CA TRP A 60 -1.58 17.04 6.56
C TRP A 60 -2.85 16.20 6.36
N THR A 61 -4.02 16.85 6.20
CA THR A 61 -5.29 16.16 6.00
C THR A 61 -5.27 15.28 4.76
N VAL A 62 -4.73 15.80 3.65
CA VAL A 62 -4.57 15.04 2.40
C VAL A 62 -3.60 13.87 2.61
N ALA A 63 -2.42 14.12 3.18
CA ALA A 63 -1.42 13.08 3.40
C ALA A 63 -1.94 11.95 4.31
N PHE A 64 -2.66 12.30 5.38
CA PHE A 64 -3.25 11.34 6.31
C PHE A 64 -4.28 10.43 5.61
N PHE A 65 -5.17 11.01 4.81
CA PHE A 65 -6.21 10.26 4.10
C PHE A 65 -5.62 9.20 3.14
N PHE A 66 -4.67 9.60 2.30
CA PHE A 66 -4.02 8.68 1.35
C PHE A 66 -3.13 7.65 2.04
N SER A 67 -2.43 8.04 3.11
CA SER A 67 -1.59 7.09 3.87
C SER A 67 -2.44 6.00 4.52
N PHE A 68 -3.56 6.38 5.14
CA PHE A 68 -4.46 5.44 5.80
C PHE A 68 -5.03 4.42 4.81
N GLU A 69 -5.49 4.89 3.65
CA GLU A 69 -6.02 4.03 2.59
C GLU A 69 -4.96 3.06 2.04
N SER A 70 -3.74 3.56 1.80
CA SER A 70 -2.64 2.73 1.28
C SER A 70 -2.26 1.59 2.24
N CYS A 71 -2.28 1.84 3.55
CA CYS A 71 -2.00 0.83 4.56
C CYS A 71 -3.03 -0.29 4.55
N ILE A 72 -4.32 0.03 4.43
CA ILE A 72 -5.39 -0.98 4.39
C ILE A 72 -5.34 -1.79 3.09
N MET A 73 -5.05 -1.15 1.97
CA MET A 73 -4.89 -1.85 0.68
C MET A 73 -3.72 -2.85 0.73
N VAL A 74 -2.56 -2.46 1.24
CA VAL A 74 -1.39 -3.35 1.34
C VAL A 74 -1.67 -4.52 2.29
N GLN A 75 -2.33 -4.27 3.43
CA GLN A 75 -2.77 -5.32 4.35
C GLN A 75 -3.78 -6.28 3.70
N SER A 76 -4.71 -5.75 2.89
CA SER A 76 -5.71 -6.56 2.20
C SER A 76 -5.06 -7.47 1.16
N VAL A 77 -4.08 -6.97 0.41
CA VAL A 77 -3.33 -7.77 -0.58
C VAL A 77 -2.48 -8.84 0.08
N SER A 78 -1.81 -8.53 1.19
CA SER A 78 -1.01 -9.51 1.93
C SER A 78 -1.89 -10.59 2.58
N ALA A 79 -3.02 -10.19 3.17
CA ALA A 79 -4.02 -11.11 3.70
C ALA A 79 -4.59 -12.03 2.59
N ASN A 80 -4.90 -11.47 1.42
CA ASN A 80 -5.37 -12.25 0.27
C ASN A 80 -4.38 -13.36 -0.11
N ARG A 81 -3.09 -13.03 -0.19
CA ARG A 81 -2.02 -14.01 -0.50
C ARG A 81 -1.86 -15.05 0.61
N MET A 82 -2.00 -14.67 1.89
CA MET A 82 -1.94 -15.60 3.03
C MET A 82 -3.11 -16.59 2.99
N ILE A 83 -4.34 -16.09 2.83
CA ILE A 83 -5.56 -16.91 2.89
C ILE A 83 -5.61 -17.91 1.72
N ALA A 84 -5.14 -17.51 0.52
CA ALA A 84 -5.04 -18.39 -0.63
C ALA A 84 -4.16 -19.64 -0.35
N VAL A 85 -3.10 -19.49 0.45
CA VAL A 85 -2.20 -20.58 0.82
C VAL A 85 -2.75 -21.38 2.01
N CYS A 86 -3.23 -20.70 3.05
CA CYS A 86 -3.66 -21.35 4.30
C CYS A 86 -5.02 -22.06 4.17
N SER A 87 -5.90 -21.66 3.26
CA SER A 87 -7.26 -22.20 3.16
C SER A 87 -7.83 -22.07 1.74
N PRO A 88 -7.30 -22.84 0.76
CA PRO A 88 -7.72 -22.74 -0.64
C PRO A 88 -9.21 -23.08 -0.86
N LEU A 89 -9.80 -23.95 -0.04
CA LEU A 89 -11.19 -24.40 -0.14
C LEU A 89 -12.23 -23.36 0.34
N ASN A 90 -11.84 -22.44 1.23
CA ASN A 90 -12.75 -21.42 1.79
C ASN A 90 -12.44 -20.00 1.31
N TYR A 91 -11.55 -19.86 0.34
CA TYR A 91 -11.08 -18.56 -0.16
C TYR A 91 -12.23 -17.68 -0.66
N ASP A 92 -13.20 -18.26 -1.37
CA ASP A 92 -14.32 -17.52 -1.96
C ASP A 92 -15.30 -16.96 -0.91
N PHE A 93 -15.40 -17.62 0.25
CA PHE A 93 -16.22 -17.17 1.37
C PHE A 93 -15.51 -16.09 2.20
N ILE A 94 -14.18 -16.18 2.35
CA ILE A 94 -13.40 -15.25 3.16
C ILE A 94 -13.12 -13.95 2.37
N PHE A 95 -12.82 -14.03 1.08
CA PHE A 95 -12.41 -12.88 0.28
C PHE A 95 -13.43 -12.53 -0.81
N THR A 96 -14.58 -11.99 -0.40
CA THR A 96 -15.59 -11.49 -1.33
C THR A 96 -15.31 -10.04 -1.72
N LYS A 97 -15.58 -9.65 -2.98
CA LYS A 97 -15.53 -8.25 -3.44
C LYS A 97 -16.34 -7.28 -2.56
N ARG A 98 -17.41 -7.79 -1.94
CA ARG A 98 -18.25 -7.05 -0.98
C ARG A 98 -17.47 -6.69 0.28
N LEU A 99 -16.65 -7.60 0.81
CA LEU A 99 -15.82 -7.33 1.99
C LEU A 99 -14.80 -6.23 1.67
N THR A 100 -14.11 -6.32 0.54
CA THR A 100 -13.17 -5.28 0.10
C THR A 100 -13.85 -3.92 -0.05
N ALA A 101 -15.04 -3.87 -0.67
CA ALA A 101 -15.82 -2.64 -0.78
C ALA A 101 -16.24 -2.08 0.59
N THR A 102 -16.67 -2.95 1.52
CA THR A 102 -17.00 -2.56 2.90
C THR A 102 -15.77 -2.05 3.66
N LEU A 103 -14.61 -2.66 3.48
CA LEU A 103 -13.37 -2.20 4.13
C LEU A 103 -13.00 -0.80 3.65
N ILE A 104 -13.08 -0.54 2.34
CA ILE A 104 -12.83 0.80 1.78
C ILE A 104 -13.82 1.82 2.35
N THR A 105 -15.12 1.52 2.35
CA THR A 105 -16.12 2.47 2.86
C THR A 105 -15.94 2.74 4.35
N VAL A 106 -15.74 1.71 5.18
CA VAL A 106 -15.48 1.87 6.61
C VAL A 106 -14.21 2.69 6.85
N THR A 107 -13.16 2.46 6.07
CA THR A 107 -11.89 3.19 6.16
C THR A 107 -12.08 4.67 5.85
N TRP A 108 -12.86 5.00 4.82
CA TRP A 108 -13.22 6.39 4.49
C TRP A 108 -13.99 7.08 5.63
N PHE A 109 -14.99 6.41 6.20
CA PHE A 109 -15.75 6.96 7.34
C PHE A 109 -14.85 7.15 8.57
N ALA A 110 -13.99 6.18 8.89
CA ALA A 110 -13.05 6.29 10.00
C ALA A 110 -12.07 7.46 9.80
N ALA A 111 -11.51 7.60 8.59
CA ALA A 111 -10.64 8.73 8.25
C ALA A 111 -11.36 10.07 8.38
N ALA A 112 -12.59 10.17 7.85
CA ALA A 112 -13.41 11.38 7.95
C ALA A 112 -13.74 11.75 9.40
N LEU A 113 -14.05 10.77 10.26
CA LEU A 113 -14.30 11.00 11.69
C LEU A 113 -13.05 11.50 12.42
N ILE A 114 -11.89 10.90 12.16
CA ILE A 114 -10.61 11.33 12.77
C ILE A 114 -10.28 12.77 12.34
N ILE A 115 -10.42 13.07 11.06
CA ILE A 115 -10.19 14.41 10.51
C ILE A 115 -11.18 15.41 11.12
N SER A 116 -12.46 15.06 11.23
CA SER A 116 -13.48 15.90 11.86
C SER A 116 -13.17 16.17 13.34
N MET A 117 -12.73 15.15 14.07
CA MET A 117 -12.35 15.29 15.48
C MET A 117 -11.14 16.21 15.62
N TYR A 118 -10.14 16.09 14.74
CA TYR A 118 -8.98 16.98 14.71
C TYR A 118 -9.38 18.45 14.47
N TYR A 119 -10.27 18.72 13.51
CA TYR A 119 -10.76 20.08 13.29
C TYR A 119 -11.55 20.62 14.48
N SER A 120 -12.35 19.78 15.15
CA SER A 120 -13.07 20.22 16.35
C SER A 120 -12.10 20.60 17.48
N MET A 121 -11.05 19.81 17.71
CA MET A 121 -10.01 20.13 18.69
C MET A 121 -9.25 21.42 18.33
N LEU A 122 -9.05 21.71 17.04
CA LEU A 122 -8.35 22.92 16.59
C LEU A 122 -9.16 24.20 16.84
N VAL A 123 -10.49 24.09 16.88
CA VAL A 123 -11.42 25.22 17.07
C VAL A 123 -11.63 25.58 18.54
N TYR A 124 -11.36 24.68 19.49
CA TYR A 124 -11.46 24.91 20.95
C TYR A 124 -10.10 25.23 21.57
#